data_AF-A0A1A8AKG9-F1
#
_entry.id   AF-A0A1A8AKG9-F1
#
_cell.length_a   1.000
_cell.length_b   1.000
_cell.length_c   1.000
_cell.angle_alpha   90.00
_cell.angle_beta   90.00
_cell.angle_gamma   90.00
#
_symmetry.space_group_name_H-M   'P 1'
#
loop_
_entity.id
_entity.type
_entity.pdbx_description
1 polymer ?
#
loop_
_entity_poly.entity_id
_entity_poly.type
_entity_poly.pdbx_seq_one_letter_code
_entity_poly.pdbx_strand_id
1 'polypeptide(L)'
;MGEFKSSALGRVTVYSIQGCPRCVQAKATLKGLGVPVCDVDVGAHSKLRGMLTELTGHSTVPQIFFNHVYVAAELSLLLREITLKLFSEHLSDDGKSVDYSGMCVNPGFARYCELAVQLQRVELLSLSRDEKLAFFINIYNALVIHGFLRLGAPTNLWQRYRVGLP
;
A
#
# COMPACT_ATOMS: atom_id res chain seq x y z
N MET A 1 -23.26 4.61 5.27
CA MET A 1 -22.18 5.43 5.86
C MET A 1 -21.21 4.47 6.51
N GLY A 2 -20.19 4.02 5.77
CA GLY A 2 -19.24 3.01 6.25
C GLY A 2 -18.03 3.70 6.85
N GLU A 3 -17.80 3.51 8.15
CA GLU A 3 -16.60 3.94 8.83
C GLU A 3 -15.38 3.21 8.25
N PHE A 4 -14.54 3.92 7.50
CA PHE A 4 -13.24 3.42 7.12
C PHE A 4 -12.33 3.44 8.35
N LYS A 5 -12.24 2.29 9.04
CA LYS A 5 -11.20 2.07 10.04
C LYS A 5 -9.85 2.26 9.39
N SER A 6 -9.13 3.28 9.85
CA SER A 6 -7.73 3.53 9.52
C SER A 6 -6.89 2.36 10.05
N SER A 7 -6.68 1.32 9.25
CA SER A 7 -5.63 0.33 9.51
C SER A 7 -4.27 0.99 9.26
N ALA A 8 -3.35 0.85 10.21
CA ALA A 8 -2.09 1.57 10.20
C ALA A 8 -1.29 1.27 8.91
N LEU A 9 -1.01 2.33 8.17
CA LEU A 9 -0.45 2.33 6.83
C LEU A 9 1.09 2.16 6.80
N GLY A 10 1.65 1.45 7.79
CA GLY A 10 3.10 1.33 7.98
C GLY A 10 3.51 -0.06 8.46
N ARG A 11 4.77 -0.43 8.19
CA ARG A 11 5.34 -1.71 8.62
C ARG A 11 5.83 -1.64 10.06
N VAL A 12 5.33 -2.52 10.92
CA VAL A 12 5.96 -2.81 12.21
C VAL A 12 6.94 -3.96 12.04
N THR A 13 8.23 -3.70 12.25
CA THR A 13 9.28 -4.73 12.21
C THR A 13 9.71 -5.06 13.63
N VAL A 14 9.68 -6.34 14.01
CA VAL A 14 10.19 -6.84 15.29
C VAL A 14 11.46 -7.64 15.02
N TYR A 15 12.59 -7.14 15.49
CA TYR A 15 13.84 -7.89 15.49
C TYR A 15 13.90 -8.77 16.73
N SER A 16 13.97 -10.09 16.54
CA SER A 16 13.84 -11.10 17.58
C SER A 16 14.94 -12.16 17.52
N ILE A 17 14.95 -13.07 18.51
CA ILE A 17 15.75 -14.31 18.46
C ILE A 17 14.85 -15.49 18.83
N GLN A 18 15.19 -16.68 18.36
CA GLN A 18 14.47 -17.91 18.71
C GLN A 18 14.46 -18.16 20.23
N GLY A 19 13.31 -18.63 20.72
CA GLY A 19 13.14 -19.00 22.13
C GLY A 19 13.12 -17.83 23.13
N CYS A 20 13.17 -16.57 22.69
CA CYS A 20 13.14 -15.43 23.61
C CYS A 20 11.71 -15.14 24.12
N PRO A 21 11.43 -15.26 25.43
CA PRO A 21 10.08 -15.04 25.98
C PRO A 21 9.55 -13.63 25.73
N ARG A 22 10.42 -12.61 25.85
CA ARG A 22 10.05 -11.20 25.60
C ARG A 22 9.65 -10.95 24.15
N CYS A 23 10.31 -11.61 23.20
CA CYS A 23 9.97 -11.50 21.79
C CYS A 23 8.60 -12.14 21.50
N VAL A 24 8.33 -13.30 22.10
CA VAL A 24 7.03 -13.97 22.00
C VAL A 24 5.91 -13.08 22.56
N GLN A 25 6.13 -12.52 23.75
CA GLN A 25 5.15 -11.64 24.42
C GLN A 25 4.88 -10.36 23.61
N ALA A 26 5.92 -9.71 23.08
CA ALA A 26 5.78 -8.51 22.26
C ALA A 26 4.95 -8.79 20.99
N LYS A 27 5.24 -9.88 20.27
CA LYS A 27 4.49 -10.29 19.07
C LYS A 27 3.04 -10.62 19.41
N ALA A 28 2.79 -11.33 20.52
CA ALA A 28 1.44 -11.65 20.97
C ALA A 28 0.64 -10.38 21.31
N THR A 29 1.28 -9.40 21.95
CA THR A 29 0.67 -8.10 22.26
C THR A 29 0.28 -7.34 20.99
N LEU A 30 1.21 -7.21 20.05
CA LEU A 30 0.94 -6.54 18.75
C LEU A 30 -0.17 -7.24 17.96
N LYS A 31 -0.18 -8.58 17.96
CA LYS A 31 -1.26 -9.37 17.37
C LYS A 31 -2.61 -9.11 18.05
N GLY A 32 -2.65 -9.03 19.39
CA GLY A 32 -3.85 -8.71 20.15
C GLY A 32 -4.40 -7.31 19.84
N LEU A 33 -3.52 -6.38 19.46
CA LEU A 33 -3.88 -5.03 19.00
C LEU A 33 -4.26 -4.96 17.51
N GLY A 34 -4.25 -6.10 16.79
CA GLY A 34 -4.54 -6.14 15.36
C GLY A 34 -3.44 -5.52 14.48
N VAL A 35 -2.22 -5.37 15.02
CA VAL A 35 -1.09 -4.79 14.29
C VAL A 35 -0.31 -5.92 13.58
N PRO A 36 -0.28 -5.97 12.25
CA PRO A 36 0.54 -6.94 11.52
C PRO A 36 2.03 -6.63 11.71
N VAL A 37 2.84 -7.68 11.91
CA VAL A 37 4.27 -7.57 12.24
C VAL A 37 5.11 -8.36 11.24
N CYS A 38 6.18 -7.72 10.77
CA CYS A 38 7.29 -8.39 10.10
C CYS A 38 8.32 -8.81 11.16
N ASP A 39 8.45 -10.11 11.40
CA ASP A 39 9.41 -10.66 12.37
C ASP A 39 10.74 -10.99 11.68
N VAL A 40 11.84 -10.50 12.23
CA VAL A 40 13.20 -10.71 11.69
C VAL A 40 14.06 -11.34 12.77
N ASP A 41 14.44 -12.60 12.58
CA ASP A 41 15.35 -13.30 13.48
C ASP A 41 16.80 -12.84 13.27
N VAL A 42 17.37 -12.20 14.28
CA VAL A 42 18.76 -11.70 14.26
C VAL A 42 19.75 -12.65 14.93
N GLY A 43 19.29 -13.81 15.43
CA GLY A 43 20.11 -14.74 16.20
C GLY A 43 21.34 -15.23 15.43
N ALA A 44 21.21 -15.44 14.12
CA ALA A 44 22.30 -15.86 13.24
C ALA A 44 23.00 -14.72 12.49
N HIS A 45 22.51 -13.47 12.59
CA HIS A 45 22.92 -12.37 11.73
C HIS A 45 23.68 -11.29 12.52
N SER A 46 24.95 -11.57 12.85
CA SER A 46 25.80 -10.71 13.69
C SER A 46 25.93 -9.27 13.16
N LYS A 47 26.03 -9.10 11.82
CA LYS A 47 26.08 -7.78 11.18
C LYS A 47 24.80 -6.97 11.38
N LEU A 48 23.65 -7.60 11.22
CA LEU A 48 22.34 -6.95 11.42
C LEU A 48 22.15 -6.57 12.90
N ARG A 49 22.56 -7.45 13.82
CA ARG A 49 22.55 -7.16 15.26
C ARG A 49 23.48 -6.00 15.64
N GLY A 50 24.66 -5.93 15.01
CA GLY A 50 25.59 -4.81 15.15
C GLY A 50 24.97 -3.49 14.70
N MET A 51 24.38 -3.47 13.50
CA MET A 51 23.68 -2.30 12.98
C MET A 51 22.52 -1.84 13.89
N LEU A 52 21.72 -2.78 14.41
CA LEU A 52 20.64 -2.47 15.35
C LEU A 52 21.16 -1.85 16.64
N THR A 53 22.29 -2.37 17.14
CA THR A 53 22.93 -1.84 18.35
C THR A 53 23.47 -0.43 18.12
N GLU A 54 24.06 -0.18 16.95
CA GLU A 54 24.54 1.17 16.57
C GLU A 54 23.38 2.16 16.43
N LEU A 55 22.27 1.75 15.80
CA LEU A 55 21.09 2.59 15.58
C LEU A 55 20.32 2.90 16.87
N THR A 56 20.23 1.95 17.80
CA THR A 56 19.36 2.06 18.98
C THR A 56 20.11 2.27 20.30
N GLY A 57 21.42 2.02 20.32
CA GLY A 57 22.20 1.91 21.55
C GLY A 57 21.92 0.62 22.36
N HIS A 58 21.10 -0.30 21.86
CA HIS A 58 20.68 -1.50 22.59
C HIS A 58 21.05 -2.79 21.84
N SER A 59 21.63 -3.75 22.55
CA SER A 59 22.00 -5.07 22.00
C SER A 59 20.97 -6.18 22.31
N THR A 60 19.95 -5.82 23.09
CA THR A 60 18.88 -6.72 23.56
C THR A 60 17.72 -6.75 22.57
N VAL A 61 17.06 -7.91 22.51
CA VAL A 61 15.78 -8.10 21.80
C VAL A 61 14.62 -8.25 22.80
N PRO A 62 13.37 -7.93 22.41
CA PRO A 62 12.95 -7.43 21.09
C PRO A 62 13.34 -5.97 20.86
N GLN A 63 13.66 -5.63 19.61
CA GLN A 63 13.70 -4.24 19.13
C GLN A 63 12.61 -4.04 18.08
N ILE A 64 11.77 -3.03 18.28
CA ILE A 64 10.54 -2.84 17.49
C ILE A 64 10.63 -1.51 16.79
N PHE A 65 10.51 -1.54 15.47
CA PHE A 65 10.57 -0.36 14.61
C PHE A 65 9.22 -0.16 13.93
N PHE A 66 8.77 1.09 13.87
CA PHE A 66 7.59 1.51 13.13
C PHE A 66 8.06 2.26 11.89
N ASN A 67 7.94 1.66 10.71
CA ASN A 67 8.30 2.28 9.44
C ASN A 67 7.06 2.86 8.74
N HIS A 68 7.22 4.03 8.11
CA HIS A 68 6.27 4.60 7.14
C HIS A 68 6.27 3.91 5.76
N VAL A 69 6.82 2.69 5.66
CA VAL A 69 6.92 1.91 4.42
C VAL A 69 5.65 1.08 4.28
N TYR A 70 4.95 1.27 3.16
CA TYR A 70 3.68 0.60 2.87
C TYR A 70 3.93 -0.79 2.30
N VAL A 71 3.16 -1.78 2.74
CA VAL A 71 3.14 -3.10 2.11
C VAL A 71 2.47 -2.95 0.75
N ALA A 72 3.20 -3.29 -0.31
CA ALA A 72 2.81 -3.07 -1.70
C ALA A 72 1.42 -3.64 -2.04
N ALA A 73 1.17 -4.89 -1.63
CA ALA A 73 -0.07 -5.60 -1.91
C ALA A 73 -1.29 -4.89 -1.29
N GLU A 74 -1.19 -4.46 -0.04
CA GLU A 74 -2.29 -3.82 0.68
C GLU A 74 -2.59 -2.43 0.13
N LEU A 75 -1.55 -1.63 -0.14
CA LEU A 75 -1.73 -0.31 -0.77
C LEU A 75 -2.35 -0.43 -2.18
N SER A 76 -1.93 -1.41 -2.98
CA SER A 76 -2.53 -1.69 -4.29
C SER A 76 -4.00 -2.10 -4.20
N LEU A 77 -4.36 -2.92 -3.21
CA LEU A 77 -5.75 -3.33 -3.00
C LEU A 77 -6.63 -2.14 -2.60
N LEU A 78 -6.15 -1.30 -1.67
CA LEU A 78 -6.87 -0.09 -1.27
C LEU A 78 -7.08 0.88 -2.44
N LEU A 79 -6.04 1.09 -3.27
CA LEU A 79 -6.15 1.89 -4.48
C LEU A 79 -7.15 1.32 -5.48
N ARG A 80 -7.18 0.00 -5.64
CA ARG A 80 -8.16 -0.67 -6.50
C ARG A 80 -9.58 -0.51 -5.96
N GLU A 81 -9.80 -0.71 -4.67
CA GLU A 81 -11.12 -0.61 -4.05
C GLU A 81 -11.70 0.80 -4.18
N ILE A 82 -10.91 1.83 -3.84
CA ILE A 82 -11.38 3.21 -3.95
C ILE A 82 -11.64 3.62 -5.40
N THR A 83 -10.83 3.10 -6.33
CA THR A 83 -11.04 3.29 -7.76
C THR A 83 -12.37 2.67 -8.21
N LEU A 84 -12.63 1.40 -7.88
CA LEU A 84 -13.89 0.73 -8.23
C LEU A 84 -15.10 1.46 -7.65
N LYS A 85 -14.99 1.94 -6.41
CA LYS A 85 -16.04 2.72 -5.76
C LYS A 85 -16.32 4.02 -6.51
N LEU A 86 -15.27 4.79 -6.83
CA LEU A 86 -15.40 6.02 -7.62
C LEU A 86 -16.05 5.76 -8.97
N PHE A 87 -15.67 4.67 -9.67
CA PHE A 87 -16.34 4.28 -10.91
C PHE A 87 -17.81 3.97 -10.68
N SER A 88 -18.15 3.16 -9.69
CA SER A 88 -19.54 2.79 -9.44
C SER A 88 -20.45 3.97 -9.11
N GLU A 89 -19.91 5.02 -8.47
CA GLU A 89 -20.68 6.21 -8.09
C GLU A 89 -20.87 7.20 -9.24
N HIS A 90 -20.01 7.15 -10.27
CA HIS A 90 -20.00 8.11 -11.38
C HIS A 90 -20.17 7.47 -12.76
N LEU A 91 -20.46 6.17 -12.83
CA LEU A 91 -20.78 5.46 -14.07
C LEU A 91 -22.23 5.78 -14.46
N SER A 92 -22.47 6.09 -15.73
CA SER A 92 -23.83 6.26 -16.25
C SER A 92 -24.64 4.98 -16.14
N ASP A 93 -25.96 5.10 -16.03
CA ASP A 93 -26.88 3.96 -15.87
C ASP A 93 -26.75 2.91 -16.99
N ASP A 94 -26.33 3.33 -18.19
CA ASP A 94 -26.09 2.44 -19.33
C ASP A 94 -24.71 1.77 -19.33
N GLY A 95 -23.85 2.10 -18.36
CA GLY A 95 -22.50 1.59 -18.22
C GLY A 95 -21.50 2.09 -19.28
N LYS A 96 -21.88 3.06 -20.13
CA LYS A 96 -21.08 3.45 -21.29
C LYS A 96 -20.21 4.68 -21.07
N SER A 97 -20.52 5.50 -20.08
CA SER A 97 -19.81 6.75 -19.81
C SER A 97 -19.58 6.95 -18.33
N VAL A 98 -18.53 7.69 -17.98
CA VAL A 98 -18.16 7.98 -16.60
C VAL A 98 -18.12 9.50 -16.44
N ASP A 99 -18.77 10.02 -15.40
CA ASP A 99 -18.71 11.43 -15.02
C ASP A 99 -17.38 11.73 -14.33
N TYR A 100 -16.34 11.93 -15.15
CA TYR A 100 -15.03 12.33 -14.68
C TYR A 100 -15.03 13.69 -13.96
N SER A 101 -15.99 14.57 -14.25
CA SER A 101 -16.09 15.89 -13.63
C SER A 101 -16.62 15.77 -12.20
N GLY A 102 -17.70 14.99 -12.01
CA GLY A 102 -18.24 14.64 -10.70
C GLY A 102 -17.26 13.83 -9.85
N MET A 103 -16.51 12.93 -10.47
CA MET A 103 -15.50 12.12 -9.78
C MET A 103 -14.33 12.96 -9.23
N CYS A 104 -13.90 14.01 -9.93
CA CYS A 104 -12.80 14.87 -9.48
C CYS A 104 -13.12 15.64 -8.19
N VAL A 105 -14.39 15.98 -7.94
CA VAL A 105 -14.84 16.69 -6.73
C VAL A 105 -15.29 15.74 -5.62
N ASN A 106 -15.33 14.43 -5.88
CA ASN A 106 -15.71 13.43 -4.88
C ASN A 106 -14.61 13.30 -3.81
N PRO A 107 -14.95 13.31 -2.50
CA PRO A 107 -13.96 13.15 -1.42
C PRO A 107 -13.14 11.85 -1.52
N GLY A 108 -13.71 10.79 -2.12
CA GLY A 108 -13.00 9.55 -2.43
C GLY A 108 -11.81 9.76 -3.38
N PHE A 109 -11.87 10.74 -4.28
CA PHE A 109 -10.74 11.06 -5.17
C PHE A 109 -9.60 11.75 -4.44
N ALA A 110 -9.88 12.60 -3.44
CA ALA A 110 -8.85 13.15 -2.57
C ALA A 110 -8.13 12.04 -1.79
N ARG A 111 -8.90 11.09 -1.22
CA ARG A 111 -8.33 9.92 -0.54
C ARG A 111 -7.55 9.00 -1.48
N TYR A 112 -8.00 8.84 -2.72
CA TYR A 112 -7.24 8.15 -3.76
C TYR A 112 -5.87 8.82 -3.97
N CYS A 113 -5.83 10.14 -4.10
CA CYS A 113 -4.59 10.89 -4.28
C CYS A 113 -3.64 10.72 -3.08
N GLU A 114 -4.16 10.75 -1.85
CA GLU A 114 -3.37 10.51 -0.64
C GLU A 114 -2.71 9.13 -0.65
N LEU A 115 -3.47 8.08 -1.00
CA LEU A 115 -2.95 6.71 -1.13
C LEU A 115 -1.94 6.59 -2.27
N ALA A 116 -2.19 7.25 -3.40
CA ALA A 116 -1.31 7.22 -4.56
C ALA A 116 0.07 7.83 -4.25
N VAL A 117 0.14 8.88 -3.43
CA VAL A 117 1.41 9.46 -2.94
C VAL A 117 2.23 8.41 -2.17
N GLN A 118 1.57 7.50 -1.45
CA GLN A 118 2.25 6.47 -0.64
C GLN A 118 2.95 5.41 -1.49
N LEU A 119 2.64 5.32 -2.79
CA LEU A 119 3.34 4.40 -3.71
C LEU A 119 4.83 4.68 -3.76
N GLN A 120 5.25 5.92 -3.54
CA GLN A 120 6.66 6.32 -3.46
C GLN A 120 7.40 5.68 -2.28
N ARG A 121 6.66 5.18 -1.28
CA ARG A 121 7.18 4.60 -0.04
C ARG A 121 7.07 3.07 0.00
N VAL A 122 6.70 2.44 -1.12
CA VAL A 122 6.58 0.98 -1.21
C VAL A 122 7.96 0.35 -1.42
N GLU A 123 8.30 -0.64 -0.60
CA GLU A 123 9.52 -1.44 -0.79
C GLU A 123 9.29 -2.52 -1.86
N LEU A 124 9.75 -2.25 -3.08
CA LEU A 124 9.58 -3.16 -4.22
C LEU A 124 10.55 -4.34 -4.21
N LEU A 125 11.73 -4.19 -3.60
CA LEU A 125 12.79 -5.18 -3.68
C LEU A 125 12.44 -6.48 -2.94
N SER A 126 11.65 -6.38 -1.87
CA SER A 126 11.21 -7.51 -1.06
C SER A 126 10.06 -8.32 -1.68
N LEU A 127 9.47 -7.86 -2.78
CA LEU A 127 8.35 -8.55 -3.42
C LEU A 127 8.83 -9.71 -4.31
N SER A 128 8.09 -10.82 -4.29
CA SER A 128 8.24 -11.92 -5.25
C SER A 128 7.86 -11.46 -6.67
N ARG A 129 8.17 -12.28 -7.67
CA ARG A 129 7.87 -11.95 -9.08
C ARG A 129 6.37 -11.75 -9.32
N ASP A 130 5.55 -12.63 -8.76
CA ASP A 130 4.10 -12.60 -8.94
C ASP A 130 3.46 -11.43 -8.19
N GLU A 131 3.97 -11.11 -6.99
CA GLU A 131 3.54 -9.92 -6.24
C GLU A 131 3.93 -8.63 -6.94
N LYS A 132 5.11 -8.55 -7.56
CA LYS A 132 5.51 -7.41 -8.40
C LYS A 132 4.58 -7.26 -9.58
N LEU A 133 4.26 -8.35 -10.29
CA LEU A 133 3.32 -8.31 -11.42
C LEU A 133 1.94 -7.82 -10.98
N ALA A 134 1.38 -8.38 -9.91
CA ALA A 134 0.09 -7.97 -9.37
C ALA A 134 0.10 -6.51 -8.92
N PHE A 135 1.16 -6.06 -8.25
CA PHE A 135 1.36 -4.67 -7.87
C PHE A 135 1.34 -3.75 -9.09
N PHE A 136 2.20 -3.99 -10.08
CA PHE A 136 2.30 -3.13 -11.25
C PHE A 136 1.03 -3.11 -12.10
N ILE A 137 0.29 -4.23 -12.21
CA ILE A 137 -1.01 -4.26 -12.90
C ILE A 137 -2.02 -3.36 -12.19
N ASN A 138 -2.13 -3.47 -10.85
CA ASN A 138 -3.04 -2.65 -10.08
C ASN A 138 -2.68 -1.16 -10.16
N ILE A 139 -1.39 -0.83 -10.14
CA ILE A 139 -0.91 0.55 -10.31
C ILE A 139 -1.17 1.06 -11.71
N TYR A 140 -0.90 0.27 -12.75
CA TYR A 140 -1.20 0.65 -14.14
C TYR A 140 -2.68 0.99 -14.31
N ASN A 141 -3.58 0.14 -13.83
CA ASN A 141 -5.02 0.37 -13.90
C ASN A 141 -5.41 1.67 -13.17
N ALA A 142 -4.87 1.91 -11.97
CA ALA A 142 -5.12 3.14 -11.21
C ALA A 142 -4.58 4.39 -11.94
N LEU A 143 -3.38 4.33 -12.53
CA LEU A 143 -2.75 5.45 -13.23
C LEU A 143 -3.45 5.81 -14.54
N VAL A 144 -3.90 4.81 -15.31
CA VAL A 144 -4.72 5.03 -16.52
C VAL A 144 -5.96 5.87 -16.18
N ILE A 145 -6.61 5.50 -15.09
CA ILE A 145 -7.82 6.17 -14.59
C ILE A 145 -7.50 7.59 -14.11
N HIS A 146 -6.43 7.76 -13.34
CA HIS A 146 -5.98 9.08 -12.90
C HIS A 146 -5.64 9.99 -14.09
N GLY A 147 -5.01 9.43 -15.13
CA GLY A 147 -4.73 10.13 -16.39
C GLY A 147 -6.01 10.62 -17.06
N PHE A 148 -7.04 9.78 -17.15
CA PHE A 148 -8.34 10.18 -17.69
C PHE A 148 -9.04 11.27 -16.88
N LEU A 149 -8.97 11.18 -15.55
CA LEU A 149 -9.54 12.20 -14.67
C LEU A 149 -8.85 13.56 -14.81
N ARG A 150 -7.51 13.57 -14.96
CA ARG A 150 -6.72 14.82 -14.98
C ARG A 150 -6.59 15.43 -16.37
N LEU A 151 -6.57 14.61 -17.42
CA LEU A 151 -6.29 15.04 -18.80
C LEU A 151 -7.52 14.98 -19.71
N GLY A 152 -8.64 14.44 -19.21
CA GLY A 152 -9.84 14.18 -19.99
C GLY A 152 -9.82 12.80 -20.65
N ALA A 153 -10.99 12.16 -20.70
CA ALA A 153 -11.13 10.87 -21.36
C ALA A 153 -10.99 11.03 -22.88
N PRO A 154 -10.27 10.12 -23.57
CA PRO A 154 -10.14 10.14 -25.01
C PRO A 154 -11.52 9.95 -25.65
N THR A 155 -11.98 10.95 -26.39
CA THR A 155 -13.29 10.96 -27.05
C THR A 155 -13.29 10.25 -28.40
N ASN A 156 -12.11 9.86 -28.91
CA ASN A 156 -11.95 9.16 -30.17
C ASN A 156 -10.81 8.13 -30.16
N LEU A 157 -10.82 7.21 -31.12
CA LEU A 157 -9.85 6.12 -31.28
C LEU A 157 -8.39 6.61 -31.35
N TRP A 158 -8.16 7.76 -31.98
CA TRP A 158 -6.83 8.35 -32.12
C TRP A 158 -6.25 8.80 -30.77
N GLN A 159 -7.09 9.39 -29.92
CA GLN A 159 -6.69 9.78 -28.57
C GLN A 159 -6.45 8.56 -27.68
N ARG A 160 -7.16 7.44 -27.87
CA ARG A 160 -6.93 6.15 -27.17
C ARG A 160 -5.59 5.53 -27.54
N TYR A 161 -5.29 5.47 -28.85
CA TYR A 161 -4.00 4.99 -29.36
C TYR A 161 -2.80 5.79 -28.83
N ARG A 162 -2.96 7.11 -28.65
CA ARG A 162 -1.90 7.99 -28.14
C ARG A 162 -1.52 7.78 -26.67
N VAL A 163 -2.40 7.19 -25.86
CA VAL A 163 -2.15 6.91 -24.43
C VAL A 163 -1.96 5.42 -24.15
N GLY A 164 -1.78 4.60 -25.19
CA GLY A 164 -1.47 3.17 -25.05
C GLY A 164 -2.66 2.30 -24.64
N LEU A 165 -3.89 2.74 -24.92
CA LEU A 165 -5.10 1.95 -24.66
C LEU A 165 -5.64 1.35 -25.96
N PRO A 166 -6.11 0.09 -25.93
CA PRO A 166 -6.78 -0.54 -27.06
C PRO A 166 -8.11 0.14 -27.42
#